data_AF-A0A6J5XSN5-F1
#
_entry.id   AF-A0A6J5XSN5-F1
#
_cell.length_a   1.000
_cell.length_b   1.000
_cell.length_c   1.000
_cell.angle_alpha   90.00
_cell.angle_beta   90.00
_cell.angle_gamma   90.00
#
_symmetry.space_group_name_H-M   'P 1'
#
loop_
_entity.id
_entity.type
_entity.pdbx_description
1 polymer ?
#
loop_
_entity_poly.entity_id
_entity_poly.type
_entity_poly.pdbx_seq_one_letter_code
_entity_poly.pdbx_strand_id
1 'polypeptide(L)'
;MLPIDLPLTPTHTLLSSGFGMEYWKLQNLALLLQLKEVTIEYSDNGSNEIEFARGYILEHAQNLKKMVIVLTCETMRSRVVAEIVSKSKMISTAAVIIRVEAH
;
A
#
# COMPACT_ATOMS: atom_id res chain seq x y z
N MET A 1 -26.89 0.25 29.45
CA MET A 1 -26.36 -1.09 29.16
C MET A 1 -27.17 -1.67 28.01
N LEU A 2 -26.55 -1.85 26.85
CA LEU A 2 -27.11 -2.58 25.71
C LEU A 2 -26.18 -3.78 25.44
N PRO A 3 -26.69 -4.95 25.04
CA PRO A 3 -25.91 -6.18 25.00
C PRO A 3 -24.97 -6.23 23.79
N ILE A 4 -23.82 -6.81 24.08
CA ILE A 4 -22.73 -7.23 23.21
C ILE A 4 -23.26 -8.40 22.37
N ASP A 5 -23.15 -8.29 21.05
CA ASP A 5 -22.87 -9.39 20.09
C ASP A 5 -23.24 -8.93 18.68
N LEU A 6 -22.34 -8.15 18.06
CA LEU A 6 -22.31 -8.01 16.60
C LEU A 6 -21.07 -8.78 16.11
N PRO A 7 -21.22 -9.73 15.17
CA PRO A 7 -20.10 -10.56 14.73
C PRO A 7 -19.03 -9.70 14.07
N LEU A 8 -17.78 -9.87 14.51
CA LEU A 8 -16.59 -9.33 13.83
C LEU A 8 -16.45 -10.01 12.47
N THR A 9 -17.13 -9.51 11.44
CA THR A 9 -16.87 -9.92 10.06
C THR A 9 -15.59 -9.24 9.57
N PRO A 10 -14.55 -9.97 9.13
CA PRO A 10 -13.39 -9.38 8.49
C PRO A 10 -13.75 -9.07 7.04
N THR A 11 -14.56 -8.03 6.83
CA THR A 11 -14.93 -7.59 5.47
C THR A 11 -14.90 -6.07 5.39
N HIS A 12 -13.79 -5.47 5.79
CA HIS A 12 -13.28 -4.31 5.07
C HIS A 12 -12.17 -4.80 4.16
N THR A 13 -12.55 -5.61 3.18
CA THR A 13 -11.79 -5.65 1.94
C THR A 13 -11.71 -4.21 1.49
N LEU A 14 -10.53 -3.60 1.58
CA LEU A 14 -10.22 -2.34 0.95
C LEU A 14 -10.37 -2.59 -0.54
N LEU A 15 -11.61 -2.56 -1.03
CA LEU A 15 -11.93 -2.72 -2.42
C LEU A 15 -11.23 -1.55 -3.12
N SER A 16 -10.11 -1.86 -3.77
CA SER A 16 -9.54 -1.00 -4.82
C SER A 16 -10.70 -0.63 -5.73
N SER A 17 -10.97 0.67 -5.85
CA SER A 17 -12.02 1.17 -6.73
C SER A 17 -11.53 1.02 -8.17
N GLY A 18 -11.71 -0.17 -8.75
CA GLY A 18 -11.57 -0.42 -10.19
C GLY A 18 -10.16 -0.69 -10.72
N PHE A 19 -9.09 -0.51 -9.94
CA PHE A 19 -7.71 -0.67 -10.42
C PHE A 19 -6.93 -1.68 -9.58
N GLY A 20 -7.17 -2.96 -9.87
CA GLY A 20 -6.45 -4.08 -9.24
C GLY A 20 -5.09 -4.37 -9.85
N MET A 21 -4.41 -5.39 -9.33
CA MET A 21 -3.09 -5.86 -9.79
C MET A 21 -2.97 -5.99 -11.32
N GLU A 22 -3.97 -6.59 -11.96
CA GLU A 22 -3.94 -6.85 -13.41
C GLU A 22 -3.91 -5.56 -14.23
N TYR A 23 -4.58 -4.50 -13.75
CA TYR A 23 -4.50 -3.18 -14.38
C TYR A 23 -3.08 -2.62 -14.32
N TRP A 24 -2.41 -2.75 -13.17
CA TRP A 24 -1.05 -2.23 -12.99
C TRP A 24 -0.03 -3.01 -13.82
N LYS A 25 -0.15 -4.34 -13.90
CA LYS A 25 0.67 -5.19 -14.78
C LYS A 25 0.60 -4.75 -16.24
N LEU A 26 -0.59 -4.37 -16.71
CA LEU A 26 -0.80 -3.88 -18.08
C LEU A 26 -0.12 -2.54 -18.37
N GLN A 27 0.22 -1.75 -17.35
CA GLN A 27 0.90 -0.45 -17.56
C GLN A 27 2.34 -0.61 -18.07
N ASN A 28 2.91 -1.83 -18.02
CA ASN A 28 4.26 -2.17 -18.50
C ASN A 28 5.28 -1.03 -18.31
N LEU A 29 5.42 -0.57 -17.07
CA LEU A 29 6.24 0.56 -16.73
C LEU A 29 7.71 0.15 -16.81
N ALA A 30 8.34 0.34 -17.97
CA ALA A 30 9.78 0.10 -18.18
C ALA A 30 10.66 0.77 -17.10
N LEU A 31 10.15 1.83 -16.46
CA LEU A 31 10.72 2.51 -15.31
C LEU A 31 10.97 1.57 -14.11
N LEU A 32 10.16 0.53 -13.89
CA LEU A 32 10.32 -0.39 -12.75
C LEU A 32 11.68 -1.09 -12.73
N LEU A 33 12.23 -1.41 -13.91
CA LEU A 33 13.56 -1.99 -14.03
C LEU A 33 14.66 -1.02 -13.59
N GLN A 34 14.39 0.29 -13.57
CA GLN A 34 15.35 1.33 -13.18
C GLN A 34 14.99 2.01 -11.86
N LEU A 35 13.80 1.74 -11.31
CA LEU A 35 13.26 2.38 -10.12
C LEU A 35 14.11 2.00 -8.92
N LYS A 36 14.82 2.99 -8.36
CA LYS A 36 15.66 2.82 -7.16
C LYS A 36 14.99 3.34 -5.91
N GLU A 37 14.24 4.43 -6.01
CA GLU A 37 13.56 5.05 -4.88
C GLU A 37 12.19 5.55 -5.31
N VAL A 38 11.21 5.43 -4.42
CA VAL A 38 9.85 5.93 -4.64
C VAL A 38 9.29 6.49 -3.33
N THR A 39 8.51 7.55 -3.43
CA THR A 39 7.68 8.07 -2.33
C THR A 39 6.23 8.04 -2.79
N ILE A 40 5.35 7.49 -1.96
CA ILE A 40 3.91 7.41 -2.22
C ILE A 40 3.21 8.07 -1.06
N GLU A 41 2.40 9.07 -1.38
CA GLU A 41 1.54 9.76 -0.42
C GLU A 41 0.14 9.16 -0.47
N TYR A 42 -0.37 8.77 0.69
CA TYR A 42 -1.70 8.19 0.86
C TYR A 42 -2.65 9.23 1.43
N SER A 43 -3.70 9.52 0.67
CA SER A 43 -4.86 10.26 1.17
C SER A 43 -5.88 9.32 1.81
N ASP A 44 -6.67 9.82 2.75
CA ASP A 44 -7.65 9.03 3.54
C ASP A 44 -8.81 8.44 2.70
N ASN A 45 -8.90 8.82 1.42
CA ASN A 45 -9.98 8.48 0.50
C ASN A 45 -9.61 7.48 -0.62
N GLY A 46 -8.34 7.07 -0.72
CA GLY A 46 -7.85 6.19 -1.78
C GLY A 46 -7.44 4.79 -1.29
N SER A 47 -7.85 3.74 -2.01
CA SER A 47 -7.41 2.35 -1.79
C SER A 47 -6.54 1.79 -2.94
N ASN A 48 -6.40 2.54 -4.03
CA ASN A 48 -5.71 2.10 -5.26
C ASN A 48 -4.18 2.15 -5.10
N GLU A 49 -3.73 3.10 -4.30
CA GLU A 49 -2.34 3.36 -3.94
C GLU A 49 -1.73 2.13 -3.25
N ILE A 50 -2.53 1.38 -2.49
CA ILE A 50 -2.11 0.14 -1.79
C ILE A 50 -1.73 -0.94 -2.80
N GLU A 51 -2.59 -1.21 -3.78
CA GLU A 51 -2.34 -2.23 -4.78
C GLU A 51 -1.19 -1.83 -5.72
N PHE A 52 -1.04 -0.53 -5.99
CA PHE A 52 0.12 -0.01 -6.69
C PHE A 52 1.43 -0.20 -5.90
N ALA A 53 1.42 0.13 -4.61
CA ALA A 53 2.57 0.00 -3.72
C ALA A 53 2.97 -1.46 -3.48
N ARG A 54 2.06 -2.25 -2.91
CA ARG A 54 2.28 -3.65 -2.54
C ARG A 54 2.45 -4.52 -3.75
N GLY A 55 1.49 -4.42 -4.66
CA GLY A 55 1.34 -5.41 -5.71
C GLY A 55 2.27 -5.14 -6.88
N TYR A 56 2.39 -3.87 -7.26
CA TYR A 56 3.10 -3.54 -8.49
C TYR A 56 4.56 -3.16 -8.25
N ILE A 57 4.83 -2.22 -7.34
CA ILE A 57 6.20 -1.77 -7.10
C ILE A 57 7.02 -2.84 -6.37
N LEU A 58 6.55 -3.31 -5.21
CA LEU A 58 7.33 -4.23 -4.39
C LEU A 58 7.55 -5.60 -5.05
N GLU A 59 6.60 -6.11 -5.83
CA GLU A 59 6.75 -7.41 -6.50
C GLU A 59 7.57 -7.35 -7.80
N HIS A 60 7.69 -6.20 -8.45
CA HIS A 60 8.31 -6.10 -9.78
C HIS A 60 9.55 -5.19 -9.87
N ALA A 61 9.77 -4.26 -8.95
CA ALA A 61 10.92 -3.35 -8.97
C ALA A 61 12.20 -4.00 -8.38
N GLN A 62 12.93 -4.73 -9.22
CA GLN A 62 14.15 -5.45 -8.84
C GLN A 62 15.27 -4.56 -8.30
N ASN A 63 15.35 -3.32 -8.79
CA ASN A 63 16.41 -2.37 -8.43
C ASN A 63 16.00 -1.40 -7.31
N LEU A 64 14.82 -1.61 -6.72
CA LEU A 64 14.32 -0.76 -5.65
C LEU A 64 15.20 -0.92 -4.41
N LYS A 65 15.63 0.22 -3.85
CA LYS A 65 16.44 0.33 -2.64
C LYS A 65 15.63 0.91 -1.49
N LYS A 66 14.68 1.80 -1.80
CA LYS A 66 13.92 2.52 -0.79
C LYS A 66 12.51 2.84 -1.28
N MET A 67 11.55 2.61 -0.40
CA MET A 67 10.17 3.04 -0.57
C MET A 67 9.77 3.86 0.66
N VAL A 68 9.25 5.05 0.45
CA VAL A 68 8.66 5.87 1.51
C VAL A 68 7.16 5.93 1.31
N ILE A 69 6.42 5.62 2.37
CA ILE A 69 4.97 5.71 2.43
C ILE A 69 4.63 6.82 3.39
N VAL A 70 4.04 7.89 2.87
CA VAL A 70 3.59 9.03 3.66
C VAL A 70 2.09 8.89 3.90
N LEU A 71 1.70 8.77 5.15
CA LEU A 71 0.32 8.70 5.60
C LEU A 71 -0.06 10.08 6.11
N THR A 72 -0.99 10.77 5.44
CA THR A 72 -1.38 12.15 5.78
C THR A 72 -2.33 12.25 6.98
N CYS A 73 -2.78 11.12 7.52
CA CYS A 73 -3.61 11.05 8.71
C CYS A 73 -3.41 9.72 9.45
N GLU A 74 -3.37 9.76 10.78
CA GLU A 74 -3.27 8.57 11.63
C GLU A 74 -4.67 7.96 11.88
N THR A 75 -5.18 7.23 10.89
CA THR A 75 -6.46 6.52 10.97
C THR A 75 -6.25 5.01 11.14
N MET A 76 -7.32 4.29 11.54
CA MET A 76 -7.28 2.81 11.52
C MET A 76 -6.90 2.27 10.15
N ARG A 77 -7.30 2.95 9.07
CA ARG A 77 -6.93 2.57 7.70
C ARG A 77 -5.45 2.73 7.45
N SER A 78 -4.85 3.85 7.87
CA SER A 78 -3.42 4.09 7.64
C SER A 78 -2.54 3.09 8.40
N ARG A 79 -2.98 2.63 9.58
CA ARG A 79 -2.37 1.50 10.31
C ARG A 79 -2.47 0.17 9.55
N VAL A 80 -3.63 -0.12 8.95
CA VAL A 80 -3.83 -1.32 8.14
C VAL A 80 -2.96 -1.27 6.88
N VAL A 81 -2.84 -0.12 6.21
CA VAL A 81 -1.95 0.07 5.05
C VAL A 81 -0.50 -0.20 5.45
N ALA A 82 -0.04 0.41 6.53
CA ALA A 82 1.30 0.19 7.08
C ALA A 82 1.58 -1.31 7.33
N GLU A 83 0.63 -2.01 7.94
CA GLU A 83 0.75 -3.44 8.24
C GLU A 83 0.77 -4.29 6.96
N ILE A 84 -0.10 -3.99 5.99
CA ILE A 84 -0.15 -4.70 4.71
C ILE A 84 1.17 -4.53 3.96
N VAL A 85 1.65 -3.28 3.80
CA VAL A 85 2.84 -3.03 2.99
C VAL A 85 4.10 -3.57 3.65
N SER A 86 4.23 -3.49 4.98
CA SER A 86 5.38 -4.07 5.69
C SER A 86 5.46 -5.60 5.60
N LYS A 87 4.32 -6.29 5.42
CA LYS A 87 4.25 -7.76 5.26
C LYS A 87 4.25 -8.22 3.80
N SER A 88 4.32 -7.29 2.86
CA SER A 88 4.20 -7.60 1.44
C SER A 88 5.43 -8.32 0.91
N LYS A 89 5.22 -9.20 -0.07
CA LYS A 89 6.31 -9.85 -0.78
C LYS A 89 7.10 -8.79 -1.54
N MET A 90 8.42 -8.82 -1.41
CA MET A 90 9.33 -7.91 -2.11
C MET A 90 10.27 -8.72 -2.99
N ILE A 91 10.49 -8.27 -4.23
CA ILE A 91 11.49 -8.85 -5.14
C ILE A 91 12.91 -8.37 -4.82
N SER A 92 13.03 -7.20 -4.20
CA SER A 92 14.29 -6.56 -3.82
C SER A 92 14.48 -6.55 -2.29
N THR A 93 15.66 -6.12 -1.85
CA THR A 93 15.99 -5.89 -0.43
C THR A 93 15.67 -4.46 0.02
N ALA A 94 14.70 -3.80 -0.65
CA ALA A 94 14.36 -2.42 -0.41
C ALA A 94 13.93 -2.15 1.05
N ALA A 95 14.33 -1.00 1.58
CA ALA A 95 13.81 -0.52 2.85
C ALA A 95 12.45 0.16 2.63
N VAL A 96 11.42 -0.31 3.34
CA VAL A 96 10.10 0.35 3.39
C VAL A 96 10.03 1.22 4.64
N ILE A 97 9.87 2.53 4.47
CA ILE A 97 9.77 3.50 5.55
C ILE A 97 8.37 4.08 5.54
N ILE A 98 7.66 3.93 6.66
CA ILE A 98 6.34 4.52 6.85
C ILE A 98 6.49 5.78 7.69
N ARG A 99 5.96 6.89 7.17
CA ARG A 99 5.91 8.19 7.84
C ARG A 99 4.46 8.57 8.05
N VAL A 100 4.15 9.02 9.25
CA VAL A 100 2.86 9.61 9.57
C VAL A 100 3.11 11.11 9.70
N GLU A 101 2.49 11.89 8.82
CA GLU A 101 2.57 13.34 8.86
C GLU A 101 1.22 13.86 9.35
N ALA A 102 1.21 14.43 10.56
CA ALA A 102 0.03 15.09 11.10
C ALA A 102 0.01 16.53 10.58
N HIS A 103 -1.10 16.93 9.95
CA HIS A 103 -1.39 18.33 9.64
C HIS A 103 -1.92 19.08 10.86
#